data_AF-A0A8W8LTK0-F1
#
_entry.id   AF-A0A8W8LTK0-F1
#
_cell.length_a   1.000
_cell.length_b   1.000
_cell.length_c   1.000
_cell.angle_alpha   90.00
_cell.angle_beta   90.00
_cell.angle_gamma   90.00
#
_symmetry.space_group_name_H-M   'P 1'
#
loop_
_entity.id
_entity.type
_entity.pdbx_description
1 polymer ?
#
loop_
_entity_poly.entity_id
_entity_poly.type
_entity_poly.pdbx_seq_one_letter_code
_entity_poly.pdbx_strand_id
1 'polypeptide(L)'
;IFVLQKVFAGLLAKRYVGLGILLLVSIIFLFLSVLPFVFTPSNVVCSTRFFIPGFAYSLSFATLLVKIMSLRSYKLIGLGGELSNINQFLTVLFITGVQISMGIHFWYIEDQQLGFMRTRLNDVNQLEYACVFDRIEFVQYLVFVMFLILLCAIYSIFVRNESKNMGEAKFIMVYSWLCIPIWVAWVVCLIVLPRFWAEVIVCVGILTCATLMTLIVFLPKLHRISRLKYDVKRSGMENGGYKVDTDFMFERPYTLPTSSRSSNKYSVKTNPRFISSFDTSLSY
;
A
#
# COMPACT_ATOMS: atom_id res chain seq x y z
N ILE A 1 -0.47 -15.17 -4.25
CA ILE A 1 -0.32 -16.54 -3.70
C ILE A 1 1.11 -16.80 -3.17
N PHE A 2 2.16 -16.69 -3.99
CA PHE A 2 3.56 -16.90 -3.56
C PHE A 2 4.01 -16.01 -2.38
N VAL A 3 3.57 -14.74 -2.34
CA VAL A 3 3.88 -13.80 -1.27
C VAL A 3 3.12 -14.14 0.02
N LEU A 4 1.84 -14.55 -0.10
CA LEU A 4 1.01 -14.96 1.04
C LEU A 4 1.53 -16.24 1.71
N GLN A 5 1.95 -17.25 0.93
CA GLN A 5 2.58 -18.47 1.46
C GLN A 5 3.88 -18.16 2.23
N LYS A 6 4.73 -17.26 1.71
CA LYS A 6 5.99 -16.88 2.38
C LYS A 6 5.79 -16.04 3.64
N VAL A 7 4.71 -15.27 3.69
CA VAL A 7 4.31 -14.47 4.85
C VAL A 7 3.73 -15.38 5.95
N PHE A 8 2.87 -16.35 5.59
CA PHE A 8 2.34 -17.34 6.52
C PHE A 8 3.42 -18.29 7.08
N ALA A 9 4.53 -18.49 6.35
CA ALA A 9 5.66 -19.31 6.79
C ALA A 9 6.55 -18.64 7.87
N GLY A 10 6.18 -17.47 8.42
CA GLY A 10 6.81 -16.90 9.62
C GLY A 10 8.25 -16.38 9.45
N LEU A 11 8.75 -16.24 8.21
CA LEU A 11 10.14 -15.86 7.91
C LEU A 11 10.38 -14.35 7.73
N LEU A 12 9.41 -13.52 8.09
CA LEU A 12 9.51 -12.06 7.99
C LEU A 12 9.07 -11.42 9.30
N ALA A 13 9.92 -10.53 9.84
CA ALA A 13 9.70 -9.76 11.06
C ALA A 13 8.25 -9.27 11.16
N LYS A 14 7.55 -9.72 12.20
CA LYS A 14 6.09 -9.59 12.41
C LYS A 14 5.57 -8.14 12.33
N ARG A 15 6.46 -7.16 12.45
CA ARG A 15 6.17 -5.74 12.67
C ARG A 15 6.08 -4.87 11.41
N TYR A 16 6.89 -5.11 10.37
CA TYR A 16 6.88 -4.32 9.12
C TYR A 16 6.06 -4.95 7.98
N VAL A 17 5.50 -6.13 8.25
CA VAL A 17 4.79 -6.95 7.27
C VAL A 17 3.33 -6.51 7.12
N GLY A 18 2.69 -6.03 8.20
CA GLY A 18 1.26 -5.64 8.21
C GLY A 18 0.88 -4.64 7.11
N LEU A 19 1.53 -3.47 7.07
CA LEU A 19 1.27 -2.46 6.02
C LEU A 19 1.64 -2.95 4.61
N GLY A 20 2.63 -3.84 4.49
CA GLY A 20 3.00 -4.45 3.21
C GLY A 20 1.93 -5.40 2.68
N ILE A 21 1.33 -6.22 3.55
CA ILE A 21 0.21 -7.10 3.22
C ILE A 21 -1.02 -6.27 2.87
N LEU A 22 -1.37 -5.26 3.68
CA LEU A 22 -2.50 -4.38 3.39
C LEU A 22 -2.37 -3.72 2.02
N LEU A 23 -1.16 -3.27 1.67
CA LEU A 23 -0.88 -2.69 0.38
C LEU A 23 -1.12 -3.71 -0.76
N LEU A 24 -0.64 -4.95 -0.60
CA LEU A 24 -0.89 -6.02 -1.57
C LEU A 24 -2.40 -6.35 -1.69
N VAL A 25 -3.09 -6.46 -0.56
CA VAL A 25 -4.53 -6.72 -0.50
C VAL A 25 -5.29 -5.61 -1.22
N SER A 26 -4.94 -4.34 -0.98
CA SER A 26 -5.56 -3.20 -1.67
C SER A 26 -5.34 -3.22 -3.18
N ILE A 27 -4.15 -3.60 -3.66
CA ILE A 27 -3.87 -3.76 -5.09
C ILE A 27 -4.73 -4.88 -5.70
N ILE A 28 -4.90 -6.00 -4.98
CA ILE A 28 -5.77 -7.09 -5.43
C ILE A 28 -7.22 -6.57 -5.55
N PHE A 29 -7.72 -5.83 -4.55
CA PHE A 29 -9.04 -5.22 -4.63
C PHE A 29 -9.18 -4.22 -5.80
N LEU A 30 -8.14 -3.45 -6.12
CA LEU A 30 -8.16 -2.56 -7.29
C LEU A 30 -8.32 -3.36 -8.59
N PHE A 31 -7.58 -4.45 -8.78
CA PHE A 31 -7.77 -5.31 -9.97
C PHE A 31 -9.15 -5.99 -9.97
N LEU A 32 -9.62 -6.48 -8.82
CA LEU A 32 -10.94 -7.10 -8.70
C LEU A 32 -12.08 -6.12 -8.95
N SER A 33 -11.89 -4.82 -8.67
CA SER A 33 -12.92 -3.79 -8.87
C SER A 33 -13.33 -3.60 -10.33
N VAL A 34 -12.53 -4.10 -11.28
CA VAL A 34 -12.83 -4.06 -12.72
C VAL A 34 -13.73 -5.22 -13.14
N LEU A 35 -13.74 -6.34 -12.41
CA LEU A 35 -14.53 -7.53 -12.78
C LEU A 35 -16.05 -7.29 -12.87
N PRO A 36 -16.69 -6.53 -11.95
CA PRO A 36 -18.11 -6.20 -12.04
C PRO A 36 -18.52 -5.54 -13.37
N PHE A 37 -17.61 -4.84 -14.04
CA PHE A 37 -17.88 -4.18 -15.32
C PHE A 37 -18.04 -5.17 -16.49
N VAL A 38 -17.50 -6.38 -16.37
CA VAL A 38 -17.57 -7.41 -17.42
C VAL A 38 -18.85 -8.26 -17.32
N PHE A 39 -19.42 -8.39 -16.12
CA PHE A 39 -20.60 -9.22 -15.90
C PHE A 39 -21.89 -8.57 -16.40
N THR A 40 -22.88 -9.39 -16.75
CA THR A 40 -24.20 -8.91 -17.21
C THR A 40 -24.90 -8.06 -16.14
N PRO A 41 -25.65 -7.03 -16.56
CA PRO A 41 -26.29 -6.09 -15.65
C PRO A 41 -27.32 -6.80 -14.75
N SER A 42 -27.12 -6.69 -13.45
CA SER A 42 -28.05 -7.10 -12.39
C SER A 42 -27.97 -6.09 -11.26
N ASN A 43 -28.98 -6.01 -10.38
CA ASN A 43 -29.01 -5.03 -9.29
C ASN A 43 -27.74 -5.09 -8.41
N VAL A 44 -27.28 -6.31 -8.12
CA VAL A 44 -26.06 -6.54 -7.33
C VAL A 44 -24.81 -6.13 -8.11
N VAL A 45 -24.73 -6.45 -9.41
CA VAL A 45 -23.60 -6.06 -10.26
C VAL A 45 -23.54 -4.54 -10.41
N CYS A 46 -24.66 -3.85 -10.60
CA CYS A 46 -24.68 -2.40 -10.74
C CYS A 46 -24.25 -1.69 -9.44
N SER A 47 -24.72 -2.15 -8.28
CA SER A 47 -24.29 -1.61 -6.98
C SER A 47 -22.78 -1.84 -6.74
N THR A 48 -22.28 -3.04 -7.08
CA THR A 48 -20.85 -3.36 -6.91
C THR A 48 -19.94 -2.59 -7.87
N ARG A 49 -20.36 -2.30 -9.11
CA ARG A 49 -19.65 -1.42 -10.05
C ARG A 49 -19.43 -0.01 -9.47
N PHE A 50 -20.38 0.49 -8.70
CA PHE A 50 -20.29 1.80 -8.06
C PHE A 50 -19.43 1.76 -6.79
N PHE A 51 -19.70 0.81 -5.89
CA PHE A 51 -19.11 0.81 -4.54
C PHE A 51 -17.67 0.27 -4.48
N ILE A 52 -17.36 -0.79 -5.24
CA ILE A 52 -16.06 -1.47 -5.11
C ILE A 52 -14.88 -0.58 -5.53
N PRO A 53 -14.94 0.21 -6.63
CA PRO A 53 -13.85 1.11 -6.99
C PRO A 53 -13.49 2.11 -5.89
N GLY A 54 -14.49 2.77 -5.27
CA GLY A 54 -14.26 3.72 -4.19
C GLY A 54 -13.62 3.07 -2.97
N PHE A 55 -14.15 1.92 -2.54
CA PHE A 55 -13.56 1.13 -1.46
C PHE A 55 -12.10 0.74 -1.74
N ALA A 56 -11.83 0.18 -2.92
CA ALA A 56 -10.50 -0.28 -3.30
C ALA A 56 -9.48 0.87 -3.35
N TYR A 57 -9.87 2.00 -3.95
CA TYR A 57 -9.03 3.20 -3.98
C TYR A 57 -8.77 3.76 -2.58
N SER A 58 -9.82 3.92 -1.77
CA SER A 58 -9.66 4.42 -0.40
C SER A 58 -8.73 3.53 0.41
N LEU A 59 -8.88 2.21 0.34
CA LEU A 59 -8.02 1.27 1.05
C LEU A 59 -6.56 1.39 0.59
N SER A 60 -6.33 1.57 -0.71
CA SER A 60 -4.99 1.71 -1.30
C SER A 60 -4.29 3.00 -0.86
N PHE A 61 -4.96 4.15 -0.97
CA PHE A 61 -4.39 5.44 -0.60
C PHE A 61 -4.34 5.64 0.92
N ALA A 62 -5.28 5.09 1.69
CA ALA A 62 -5.18 5.04 3.16
C ALA A 62 -3.92 4.27 3.60
N THR A 63 -3.67 3.10 3.00
CA THR A 63 -2.47 2.30 3.31
C THR A 63 -1.19 3.04 2.93
N LEU A 64 -1.17 3.73 1.77
CA LEU A 64 -0.03 4.56 1.37
C LEU A 64 0.18 5.74 2.33
N LEU A 65 -0.88 6.44 2.72
CA LEU A 65 -0.80 7.58 3.64
C LEU A 65 -0.24 7.15 5.00
N VAL A 66 -0.80 6.10 5.62
CA VAL A 66 -0.32 5.57 6.89
C VAL A 66 1.12 5.08 6.78
N LYS A 67 1.50 4.50 5.64
CA LYS A 67 2.89 4.12 5.37
C LYS A 67 3.82 5.32 5.30
N ILE A 68 3.43 6.42 4.67
CA ILE A 68 4.22 7.66 4.65
C ILE A 68 4.30 8.26 6.06
N MET A 69 3.21 8.26 6.81
CA MET A 69 3.17 8.78 8.18
C MET A 69 4.04 7.96 9.14
N SER A 70 4.04 6.62 9.03
CA SER A 70 4.89 5.78 9.84
C SER A 70 6.37 6.03 9.53
N LEU A 71 6.74 6.13 8.25
CA LEU A 71 8.09 6.52 7.83
C LEU A 71 8.54 7.86 8.43
N ARG A 72 7.63 8.84 8.53
CA ARG A 72 7.91 10.12 9.19
C ARG A 72 8.01 9.99 10.72
N SER A 73 7.19 9.15 11.34
CA SER A 73 7.22 9.02 12.80
C SER A 73 8.50 8.34 13.30
N TYR A 74 9.01 7.35 12.57
CA TYR A 74 10.31 6.75 12.88
C TYR A 74 11.45 7.78 12.85
N LYS A 75 11.32 8.82 12.00
CA LYS A 75 12.26 9.95 11.96
C LYS A 75 12.17 10.81 13.22
N LEU A 76 10.97 11.16 13.68
CA LEU A 76 10.78 12.12 14.77
C LEU A 76 11.22 11.56 16.13
N ILE A 77 11.07 10.25 16.30
CA ILE A 77 11.19 9.63 17.62
C ILE A 77 12.63 9.38 18.03
N GLY A 78 13.58 9.17 17.10
CA GLY A 78 15.03 9.13 17.34
C GLY A 78 15.58 8.05 18.30
N LEU A 79 14.81 7.56 19.28
CA LEU A 79 15.21 6.82 20.47
C LEU A 79 14.00 6.00 21.00
N GLY A 80 13.70 4.84 20.42
CA GLY A 80 12.93 3.77 21.10
C GLY A 80 11.40 3.90 21.22
N GLY A 81 10.74 4.93 20.67
CA GLY A 81 9.27 4.98 20.62
C GLY A 81 8.71 4.16 19.45
N GLU A 82 7.92 3.14 19.78
CA GLU A 82 7.29 2.25 18.83
C GLU A 82 5.89 2.73 18.43
N LEU A 83 5.65 3.03 17.15
CA LEU A 83 4.27 3.22 16.70
C LEU A 83 3.56 1.87 16.70
N SER A 84 2.48 1.74 17.48
CA SER A 84 1.71 0.49 17.55
C SER A 84 1.13 0.13 16.19
N ASN A 85 1.32 -1.12 15.77
CA ASN A 85 0.74 -1.67 14.54
C ASN A 85 -0.79 -1.58 14.56
N ILE A 86 -1.40 -1.67 15.75
CA ILE A 86 -2.83 -1.55 15.94
C ILE A 86 -3.29 -0.14 15.55
N ASN A 87 -2.56 0.90 15.96
CA ASN A 87 -2.91 2.29 15.64
C ASN A 87 -2.80 2.57 14.13
N GLN A 88 -1.80 1.98 13.46
CA GLN A 88 -1.66 2.09 12.01
C GLN A 88 -2.85 1.41 11.29
N PHE A 89 -3.20 0.19 11.71
CA PHE A 89 -4.33 -0.55 11.16
C PHE A 89 -5.66 0.18 11.40
N LEU A 90 -5.90 0.67 12.61
CA LEU A 90 -7.08 1.45 12.97
C LEU A 90 -7.19 2.72 12.13
N THR A 91 -6.06 3.38 11.83
CA THR A 91 -6.06 4.57 10.96
C THR A 91 -6.46 4.22 9.53
N VAL A 92 -5.97 3.11 8.97
CA VAL A 92 -6.39 2.63 7.64
C VAL A 92 -7.88 2.30 7.62
N LEU A 93 -8.38 1.61 8.66
CA LEU A 93 -9.79 1.29 8.79
C LEU A 93 -10.65 2.55 8.94
N PHE A 94 -10.21 3.53 9.72
CA PHE A 94 -10.92 4.79 9.90
C PHE A 94 -11.06 5.53 8.57
N ILE A 95 -9.95 5.72 7.84
CA ILE A 95 -9.98 6.39 6.53
C ILE A 95 -10.87 5.63 5.55
N THR A 96 -10.76 4.30 5.49
CA THR A 96 -11.58 3.47 4.60
C THR A 96 -13.06 3.47 5.03
N GLY A 97 -13.32 3.55 6.33
CA GLY A 97 -14.67 3.66 6.90
C GLY A 97 -15.40 4.92 6.47
N VAL A 98 -14.68 6.05 6.33
CA VAL A 98 -15.24 7.28 5.77
C VAL A 98 -15.75 7.06 4.34
N GLN A 99 -14.96 6.40 3.48
CA GLN A 99 -15.40 6.09 2.12
C GLN A 99 -16.60 5.13 2.09
N ILE A 100 -16.61 4.13 2.98
CA ILE A 100 -17.74 3.19 3.11
C ILE A 100 -19.00 3.94 3.53
N SER A 101 -18.91 4.86 4.48
CA SER A 101 -20.03 5.68 4.93
C SER A 101 -20.59 6.54 3.79
N MET A 102 -19.73 7.14 2.96
CA MET A 102 -20.16 7.85 1.75
C MET A 102 -20.89 6.91 0.79
N GLY A 103 -20.39 5.69 0.59
CA GLY A 103 -21.04 4.70 -0.27
C GLY A 103 -22.42 4.27 0.24
N ILE A 104 -22.58 4.09 1.55
CA ILE A 104 -23.88 3.78 2.17
C ILE A 104 -24.86 4.93 1.97
N HIS A 105 -24.39 6.18 2.13
CA HIS A 105 -25.21 7.36 1.92
C HIS A 105 -25.74 7.46 0.48
N PHE A 106 -24.86 7.30 -0.51
CA PHE A 106 -25.26 7.27 -1.94
C PHE A 106 -26.18 6.10 -2.25
N TRP A 107 -25.91 4.91 -1.70
CA TRP A 107 -26.77 3.74 -1.87
C TRP A 107 -28.18 3.97 -1.33
N TYR A 108 -28.30 4.58 -0.15
CA TYR A 108 -29.60 4.94 0.44
C TYR A 108 -30.38 5.94 -0.40
N ILE A 109 -29.71 6.94 -0.98
CA ILE A 109 -30.35 7.93 -1.85
C ILE A 109 -30.86 7.28 -3.15
N GLU A 110 -30.03 6.48 -3.80
CA GLU A 110 -30.37 5.88 -5.10
C GLU A 110 -31.48 4.81 -4.97
N ASP A 111 -31.48 4.05 -3.87
CA ASP A 111 -32.53 3.07 -3.55
C ASP A 111 -33.91 3.74 -3.44
N GLN A 112 -33.97 4.93 -2.83
CA GLN A 112 -35.22 5.67 -2.65
C GLN A 112 -35.74 6.31 -3.95
N GLN A 113 -34.86 6.68 -4.88
CA GLN A 113 -35.25 7.43 -6.07
C GLN A 113 -35.60 6.55 -7.27
N LEU A 114 -34.67 5.72 -7.75
CA LEU A 114 -34.82 5.06 -9.05
C LEU A 114 -34.13 3.69 -9.17
N GLY A 115 -33.28 3.31 -8.21
CA GLY A 115 -32.51 2.08 -8.28
C GLY A 115 -31.38 2.10 -9.32
N PHE A 116 -30.33 1.30 -9.06
CA PHE A 116 -29.10 1.24 -9.88
C PHE A 116 -29.26 0.55 -11.25
N MET A 117 -30.38 -0.13 -11.49
CA MET A 117 -30.68 -0.79 -12.77
C MET A 117 -31.76 0.00 -13.49
N ARG A 118 -31.50 0.39 -14.75
CA ARG A 118 -32.46 1.08 -15.60
C ARG A 118 -32.55 0.42 -16.97
N THR A 119 -33.68 0.59 -17.64
CA THR A 119 -33.82 0.15 -19.04
C THR A 119 -33.28 1.24 -19.98
N ARG A 120 -32.51 0.82 -20.97
CA ARG A 120 -31.94 1.65 -22.02
C ARG A 120 -32.43 1.12 -23.37
N LEU A 121 -32.77 2.02 -24.28
CA LEU A 121 -33.01 1.65 -25.68
C LEU A 121 -31.66 1.46 -26.39
N ASN A 122 -31.48 0.30 -27.01
CA ASN A 122 -30.34 0.02 -27.88
C ASN A 122 -30.53 0.58 -29.28
N ASP A 123 -29.47 0.53 -30.10
CA ASP A 123 -29.48 1.05 -31.49
C ASP A 123 -30.57 0.42 -32.38
N VAL A 124 -31.12 -0.74 -31.98
CA VAL A 124 -32.23 -1.45 -32.66
C VAL A 124 -33.60 -1.16 -32.01
N ASN A 125 -33.72 -0.10 -31.21
CA ASN A 125 -34.92 0.26 -30.43
C ASN A 125 -35.43 -0.84 -29.47
N GLN A 126 -34.57 -1.75 -29.04
CA GLN A 126 -34.89 -2.78 -28.04
C GLN A 126 -34.56 -2.28 -26.64
N LEU A 127 -35.44 -2.57 -25.65
CA LEU A 127 -35.15 -2.30 -24.24
C LEU A 127 -34.14 -3.33 -23.72
N GLU A 128 -32.98 -2.85 -23.28
CA GLU A 128 -32.01 -3.63 -22.52
C GLU A 128 -31.81 -3.06 -21.12
N TYR A 129 -31.51 -3.92 -20.15
CA TYR A 129 -31.13 -3.48 -18.82
C TYR A 129 -29.69 -2.97 -18.84
N ALA A 130 -29.45 -1.79 -18.29
CA ALA A 130 -28.13 -1.19 -18.16
C ALA A 130 -27.94 -0.64 -16.74
N CYS A 131 -26.70 -0.72 -16.24
CA CYS A 131 -26.32 -0.01 -15.03
C CYS A 131 -26.11 1.46 -15.39
N VAL A 132 -27.13 2.29 -15.14
CA VAL A 132 -27.06 3.72 -15.45
C VAL A 132 -26.83 4.47 -14.14
N PHE A 133 -25.61 4.95 -13.96
CA PHE A 133 -25.26 5.90 -12.89
C PHE A 133 -25.01 7.27 -13.51
N ASP A 134 -25.34 8.34 -12.79
CA ASP A 134 -24.94 9.66 -13.24
C ASP A 134 -23.42 9.83 -13.10
N ARG A 135 -22.80 10.38 -14.14
CA ARG A 135 -21.33 10.53 -14.20
C ARG A 135 -20.85 11.51 -13.16
N ILE A 136 -21.63 12.55 -12.86
CA ILE A 136 -21.29 13.55 -11.86
C ILE A 136 -21.42 12.95 -10.46
N GLU A 137 -22.48 12.20 -10.18
CA GLU A 137 -22.66 11.47 -8.91
C GLU A 137 -21.52 10.47 -8.66
N PHE A 138 -21.09 9.74 -9.69
CA PHE A 138 -19.94 8.84 -9.57
C PHE A 138 -18.64 9.59 -9.25
N VAL A 139 -18.39 10.73 -9.90
CA VAL A 139 -17.22 11.57 -9.58
C VAL A 139 -17.33 12.16 -8.17
N GLN A 140 -18.53 12.60 -7.75
CA GLN A 140 -18.81 13.09 -6.40
C GLN A 140 -18.52 12.03 -5.33
N TYR A 141 -18.93 10.79 -5.57
CA TYR A 141 -18.62 9.65 -4.70
C TYR A 141 -17.11 9.41 -4.53
N LEU A 142 -16.31 9.74 -5.54
CA LEU A 142 -14.84 9.60 -5.53
C LEU A 142 -14.09 10.85 -5.04
N VAL A 143 -14.77 11.91 -4.62
CA VAL A 143 -14.11 13.15 -4.14
C VAL A 143 -13.20 12.89 -2.94
N PHE A 144 -13.61 12.03 -2.00
CA PHE A 144 -12.77 11.69 -0.85
C PHE A 144 -11.49 10.98 -1.28
N VAL A 145 -11.56 10.12 -2.31
CA VAL A 145 -10.37 9.51 -2.91
C VAL A 145 -9.45 10.56 -3.52
N MET A 146 -9.98 11.55 -4.24
CA MET A 146 -9.17 12.64 -4.79
C MET A 146 -8.45 13.42 -3.68
N PHE A 147 -9.15 13.70 -2.58
CA PHE A 147 -8.56 14.32 -1.40
C PHE A 147 -7.42 13.47 -0.81
N LEU A 148 -7.62 12.15 -0.68
CA LEU A 148 -6.56 11.23 -0.20
C LEU A 148 -5.33 11.21 -1.11
N ILE A 149 -5.51 11.29 -2.42
CA ILE A 149 -4.41 11.36 -3.40
C ILE A 149 -3.58 12.62 -3.16
N LEU A 150 -4.24 13.78 -3.03
CA LEU A 150 -3.57 15.05 -2.76
C LEU A 150 -2.85 15.03 -1.40
N LEU A 151 -3.49 14.50 -0.37
CA LEU A 151 -2.84 14.32 0.93
C LEU A 151 -1.60 13.43 0.81
N CYS A 152 -1.68 12.29 0.12
CA CYS A 152 -0.52 11.43 -0.09
C CYS A 152 0.61 12.16 -0.81
N ALA A 153 0.30 12.95 -1.85
CA ALA A 153 1.28 13.74 -2.58
C ALA A 153 1.95 14.78 -1.68
N ILE A 154 1.17 15.55 -0.91
CA ILE A 154 1.69 16.55 0.04
C ILE A 154 2.58 15.89 1.10
N TYR A 155 2.10 14.82 1.75
CA TYR A 155 2.87 14.09 2.76
C TYR A 155 4.14 13.46 2.19
N SER A 156 4.13 13.03 0.93
CA SER A 156 5.31 12.46 0.28
C SER A 156 6.45 13.47 0.11
N ILE A 157 6.14 14.76 -0.08
CA ILE A 157 7.15 15.84 -0.18
C ILE A 157 7.88 15.98 1.16
N PHE A 158 7.14 15.97 2.27
CA PHE A 158 7.73 16.12 3.61
C PHE A 158 8.70 14.99 3.97
N VAL A 159 8.51 13.79 3.42
CA VAL A 159 9.40 12.64 3.65
C VAL A 159 10.62 12.63 2.71
N ARG A 160 10.57 13.31 1.55
CA ARG A 160 11.68 13.37 0.58
C ARG A 160 12.94 14.00 1.15
N ASN A 161 12.83 14.92 2.11
CA ASN A 161 13.97 15.67 2.62
C ASN A 161 14.95 14.82 3.48
N GLU A 162 14.67 13.53 3.64
CA GLU A 162 15.38 12.65 4.57
C GLU A 162 16.27 11.63 3.86
N SER A 163 17.58 11.81 3.95
CA SER A 163 18.61 10.96 3.33
C SER A 163 18.60 9.50 3.82
N LYS A 164 18.08 9.24 5.04
CA LYS A 164 18.19 7.95 5.73
C LYS A 164 17.24 6.85 5.25
N ASN A 165 16.15 7.12 4.53
CA ASN A 165 15.30 6.06 3.94
C ASN A 165 14.84 6.39 2.51
N MET A 166 15.74 7.06 1.78
CA MET A 166 15.45 7.69 0.50
C MET A 166 14.87 6.77 -0.55
N GLY A 167 15.27 5.50 -0.59
CA GLY A 167 14.79 4.58 -1.62
C GLY A 167 13.28 4.41 -1.58
N GLU A 168 12.74 4.04 -0.42
CA GLU A 168 11.32 3.71 -0.29
C GLU A 168 10.40 4.93 -0.36
N ALA A 169 10.80 6.05 0.25
CA ALA A 169 10.04 7.28 0.21
C ALA A 169 9.97 7.87 -1.21
N LYS A 170 11.06 7.78 -2.00
CA LYS A 170 11.10 8.26 -3.39
C LYS A 170 10.10 7.52 -4.27
N PHE A 171 10.01 6.19 -4.17
CA PHE A 171 9.05 5.42 -4.97
C PHE A 171 7.60 5.79 -4.65
N ILE A 172 7.26 5.96 -3.38
CA ILE A 172 5.91 6.37 -2.97
C ILE A 172 5.60 7.77 -3.49
N MET A 173 6.54 8.70 -3.38
CA MET A 173 6.40 10.05 -3.92
C MET A 173 6.17 10.04 -5.44
N VAL A 174 7.01 9.32 -6.20
CA VAL A 174 6.87 9.22 -7.66
C VAL A 174 5.49 8.66 -8.03
N TYR A 175 5.03 7.63 -7.34
CA TYR A 175 3.68 7.08 -7.55
C TYR A 175 2.58 8.11 -7.26
N SER A 176 2.59 8.74 -6.09
CA SER A 176 1.55 9.71 -5.69
C SER A 176 1.46 10.90 -6.65
N TRP A 177 2.60 11.40 -7.14
CA TRP A 177 2.63 12.50 -8.10
C TRP A 177 2.18 12.10 -9.50
N LEU A 178 2.49 10.87 -9.96
CA LEU A 178 2.01 10.36 -11.24
C LEU A 178 0.50 10.06 -11.21
N CYS A 179 -0.04 9.66 -10.06
CA CYS A 179 -1.47 9.39 -9.92
C CYS A 179 -2.36 10.61 -10.13
N ILE A 180 -1.91 11.81 -9.77
CA ILE A 180 -2.70 13.04 -9.89
C ILE A 180 -3.11 13.31 -11.36
N PRO A 181 -2.19 13.48 -12.33
CA PRO A 181 -2.57 13.77 -13.71
C PRO A 181 -3.34 12.62 -14.35
N ILE A 182 -3.07 11.36 -13.95
CA ILE A 182 -3.81 10.20 -14.43
C ILE A 182 -5.27 10.28 -13.98
N TRP A 183 -5.50 10.60 -12.71
CA TRP A 183 -6.85 10.80 -12.16
C TRP A 183 -7.60 11.92 -12.87
N VAL A 184 -6.95 13.07 -13.03
CA VAL A 184 -7.54 14.19 -13.76
C VAL A 184 -7.87 13.78 -15.20
N ALA A 185 -6.95 13.08 -15.89
CA ALA A 185 -7.15 12.69 -17.28
C ALA A 185 -8.37 11.79 -17.46
N TRP A 186 -8.51 10.70 -16.68
CA TRP A 186 -9.64 9.80 -16.88
C TRP A 186 -10.98 10.41 -16.40
N VAL A 187 -10.97 11.27 -15.37
CA VAL A 187 -12.17 12.03 -14.96
C VAL A 187 -12.61 13.01 -16.04
N VAL A 188 -11.68 13.75 -16.66
CA VAL A 188 -11.98 14.64 -17.78
C VAL A 188 -12.52 13.85 -18.97
N CYS A 189 -11.88 12.75 -19.33
CA CYS A 189 -12.36 11.84 -20.37
C CYS A 189 -13.78 11.34 -20.09
N LEU A 190 -14.10 10.97 -18.84
CA LEU A 190 -15.42 10.47 -18.45
C LEU A 190 -16.53 11.53 -18.69
N ILE A 191 -16.24 12.80 -18.44
CA ILE A 191 -17.20 13.91 -18.58
C ILE A 191 -17.36 14.29 -20.07
N VAL A 192 -16.26 14.41 -20.80
CA VAL A 192 -16.22 14.93 -22.18
C VAL A 192 -16.66 13.89 -23.20
N LEU A 193 -16.23 12.63 -23.06
CA LEU A 193 -16.52 11.59 -24.04
C LEU A 193 -17.98 11.12 -23.96
N PRO A 194 -18.53 10.57 -25.06
CA PRO A 194 -19.89 10.06 -25.06
C PRO A 194 -20.03 8.88 -24.10
N ARG A 195 -21.23 8.73 -23.53
CA ARG A 195 -21.55 7.75 -22.46
C ARG A 195 -21.14 6.31 -22.80
N PHE A 196 -21.10 5.96 -24.08
CA PHE A 196 -20.66 4.64 -24.54
C PHE A 196 -19.26 4.25 -24.02
N TRP A 197 -18.34 5.22 -23.90
CA TRP A 197 -16.97 4.95 -23.44
C TRP A 197 -16.81 5.00 -21.92
N ALA A 198 -17.86 5.37 -21.16
CA ALA A 198 -17.74 5.67 -19.74
C ALA A 198 -17.19 4.49 -18.92
N GLU A 199 -17.74 3.29 -19.10
CA GLU A 199 -17.29 2.09 -18.38
C GLU A 199 -15.84 1.74 -18.72
N VAL A 200 -15.46 1.85 -20.00
CA VAL A 200 -14.09 1.59 -20.47
C VAL A 200 -13.10 2.58 -19.85
N ILE A 201 -13.44 3.87 -19.83
CA ILE A 201 -12.59 4.92 -19.25
C ILE A 201 -12.33 4.66 -17.77
N VAL A 202 -13.38 4.30 -17.00
CA VAL A 202 -13.26 3.97 -15.57
C VAL A 202 -12.37 2.75 -15.37
N CYS A 203 -12.58 1.68 -16.14
CA CYS A 203 -11.77 0.46 -16.07
C CYS A 203 -10.30 0.74 -16.39
N VAL A 204 -10.01 1.49 -17.45
CA VAL A 204 -8.66 1.88 -17.84
C VAL A 204 -8.00 2.73 -16.75
N GLY A 205 -8.72 3.68 -16.15
CA GLY A 205 -8.21 4.49 -15.03
C GLY A 205 -7.80 3.64 -13.82
N ILE A 206 -8.65 2.70 -13.42
CA ILE A 206 -8.40 1.76 -12.31
C ILE A 206 -7.20 0.86 -12.62
N LEU A 207 -7.18 0.22 -13.79
CA LEU A 207 -6.08 -0.65 -14.19
C LEU A 207 -4.75 0.11 -14.27
N THR A 208 -4.77 1.34 -14.79
CA THR A 208 -3.57 2.18 -14.86
C THR A 208 -3.04 2.51 -13.45
N CYS A 209 -3.92 2.89 -12.51
CA CYS A 209 -3.50 3.14 -11.13
C CYS A 209 -2.95 1.86 -10.45
N ALA A 210 -3.65 0.72 -10.60
CA ALA A 210 -3.25 -0.55 -10.00
C ALA A 210 -1.90 -1.06 -10.54
N THR A 211 -1.69 -0.96 -11.84
CA THR A 211 -0.44 -1.35 -12.50
C THR A 211 0.71 -0.44 -12.07
N LEU A 212 0.52 0.88 -12.04
CA LEU A 212 1.54 1.81 -11.53
C LEU A 212 1.89 1.56 -10.07
N MET A 213 0.90 1.29 -9.23
CA MET A 213 1.14 0.99 -7.81
C MET A 213 1.97 -0.28 -7.66
N THR A 214 1.67 -1.29 -8.48
CA THR A 214 2.42 -2.54 -8.52
C THR A 214 3.86 -2.31 -8.98
N LEU A 215 4.06 -1.63 -10.11
CA LEU A 215 5.38 -1.41 -10.72
C LEU A 215 6.28 -0.47 -9.91
N ILE A 216 5.72 0.62 -9.38
CA ILE A 216 6.52 1.67 -8.73
C ILE A 216 6.71 1.36 -7.24
N VAL A 217 5.69 0.86 -6.53
CA VAL A 217 5.76 0.71 -5.06
C VAL A 217 6.06 -0.73 -4.66
N PHE A 218 5.39 -1.70 -5.27
CA PHE A 218 5.48 -3.10 -4.84
C PHE A 218 6.71 -3.84 -5.41
N LEU A 219 7.01 -3.66 -6.69
CA LEU A 219 8.15 -4.33 -7.36
C LEU A 219 9.51 -4.00 -6.72
N PRO A 220 9.87 -2.73 -6.44
CA PRO A 220 11.14 -2.42 -5.79
C PRO A 220 11.24 -3.04 -4.39
N LYS A 221 10.12 -3.13 -3.68
CA LYS A 221 10.06 -3.78 -2.37
C LYS A 221 10.30 -5.28 -2.48
N LEU A 222 9.68 -5.96 -3.43
CA LEU A 222 9.91 -7.38 -3.70
C LEU A 222 11.36 -7.68 -4.07
N HIS A 223 11.94 -6.87 -4.98
CA HIS A 223 13.30 -7.06 -5.44
C HIS A 223 14.33 -6.86 -4.31
N ARG A 224 14.10 -5.89 -3.43
CA ARG A 224 14.94 -5.68 -2.23
C ARG A 224 14.88 -6.88 -1.28
N ILE A 225 13.69 -7.41 -1.02
CA ILE A 225 13.50 -8.59 -0.16
C ILE A 225 14.16 -9.84 -0.77
N SER A 226 14.05 -10.06 -2.09
CA SER A 226 14.68 -11.21 -2.74
C SER A 226 16.20 -11.16 -2.69
N ARG A 227 16.80 -9.98 -2.86
CA ARG A 227 18.27 -9.81 -2.73
C ARG A 227 18.75 -10.06 -1.31
N LEU A 228 18.10 -9.47 -0.31
CA LEU A 228 18.45 -9.69 1.10
C LEU A 228 18.38 -11.18 1.47
N LYS A 229 17.36 -11.91 1.00
CA LYS A 229 17.25 -13.35 1.24
C LYS A 229 18.39 -14.14 0.59
N TYR A 230 18.82 -13.74 -0.61
CA TYR A 230 19.96 -14.35 -1.28
C TYR A 230 21.26 -14.11 -0.51
N ASP A 231 21.49 -12.88 -0.06
CA ASP A 231 22.69 -12.50 0.70
C ASP A 231 22.76 -13.20 2.06
N VAL A 232 21.64 -13.30 2.78
CA VAL A 232 21.55 -14.05 4.05
C VAL A 232 21.79 -15.54 3.82
N LYS A 233 21.18 -16.13 2.79
CA LYS A 233 21.39 -17.55 2.46
C LYS A 233 22.86 -17.82 2.11
N ARG A 234 23.48 -16.95 1.33
CA ARG A 234 24.91 -17.03 0.97
C ARG A 234 25.82 -16.89 2.19
N SER A 235 25.57 -15.90 3.03
CA SER A 235 26.36 -15.67 4.26
C SER A 235 26.21 -16.80 5.28
N GLY A 236 25.01 -17.40 5.38
CA GLY A 236 24.78 -18.57 6.23
C GLY A 236 25.49 -19.83 5.73
N MET A 237 25.62 -20.01 4.41
CA MET A 237 26.44 -21.07 3.82
C MET A 237 27.94 -20.85 4.05
N GLU A 238 28.41 -19.60 4.03
CA GLU A 238 29.83 -19.26 4.21
C GLU A 238 30.28 -19.31 5.68
N ASN A 239 29.37 -19.04 6.63
CA ASN A 239 29.66 -19.05 8.08
C ASN A 239 29.27 -20.35 8.80
N GLY A 240 29.18 -21.48 8.09
CA GLY A 240 28.98 -22.79 8.73
C GLY A 240 27.62 -22.99 9.42
N GLY A 241 26.55 -22.33 8.97
CA GLY A 241 25.19 -22.64 9.41
C GLY A 241 24.67 -21.88 10.65
N TYR A 242 25.39 -20.88 11.16
CA TYR A 242 24.82 -19.99 12.18
C TYR A 242 23.64 -19.19 11.60
N LYS A 243 22.47 -19.28 12.26
CA LYS A 243 21.27 -18.51 11.89
C LYS A 243 21.54 -17.03 12.07
N VAL A 244 21.69 -16.30 10.96
CA VAL A 244 21.72 -14.84 10.96
C VAL A 244 20.33 -14.35 11.34
N ASP A 245 20.24 -13.57 12.43
CA ASP A 245 18.98 -13.02 12.90
C ASP A 245 18.46 -11.98 11.92
N THR A 246 17.38 -12.32 11.21
CA THR A 246 16.82 -11.50 10.13
C THR A 246 16.19 -10.22 10.65
N ASP A 247 15.81 -10.18 11.93
CA ASP A 247 15.22 -9.00 12.56
C ASP A 247 16.26 -7.86 12.67
N PHE A 248 17.52 -8.19 12.99
CA PHE A 248 18.62 -7.21 13.03
C PHE A 248 18.99 -6.62 11.66
N MET A 249 18.75 -7.36 10.57
CA MET A 249 18.98 -6.88 9.20
C MET A 249 17.89 -5.91 8.73
N PHE A 250 16.65 -6.08 9.18
CA PHE A 250 15.55 -5.17 8.87
C PHE A 250 15.64 -3.85 9.66
N GLU A 251 16.27 -3.88 10.84
CA GLU A 251 16.47 -2.73 11.71
C GLU A 251 17.70 -1.88 11.38
N ARG A 252 18.60 -2.35 10.49
CA ARG A 252 19.86 -1.65 10.19
C ARG A 252 19.57 -0.25 9.60
N PRO A 253 19.95 0.84 10.29
CA PRO A 253 20.03 2.15 9.68
C PRO A 253 21.08 2.09 8.57
N TYR A 254 20.85 2.78 7.46
CA TYR A 254 21.77 2.87 6.31
C TYR A 254 23.16 3.50 6.65
N THR A 255 23.45 3.77 7.93
CA THR A 255 24.63 4.52 8.40
C THR A 255 25.71 3.67 9.06
N LEU A 256 25.54 2.35 9.21
CA LEU A 256 26.63 1.51 9.71
C LEU A 256 27.41 0.92 8.54
N PRO A 257 28.75 1.09 8.49
CA PRO A 257 29.56 0.49 7.45
C PRO A 257 29.33 -1.02 7.47
N THR A 258 29.30 -1.63 6.29
CA THR A 258 29.43 -3.09 6.16
C THR A 258 30.62 -3.47 7.03
N SER A 259 30.43 -4.37 8.02
CA SER A 259 31.56 -4.87 8.80
C SER A 259 32.60 -5.37 7.80
N SER A 260 33.65 -4.57 7.63
CA SER A 260 34.79 -4.91 6.81
C SER A 260 35.37 -6.16 7.44
N ARG A 261 35.41 -7.24 6.67
CA ARG A 261 36.11 -8.48 7.00
C ARG A 261 37.48 -8.14 7.59
N SER A 262 37.58 -8.16 8.92
CA SER A 262 38.85 -8.32 9.60
C SER A 262 39.16 -9.80 9.57
N SER A 263 39.89 -10.23 8.54
CA SER A 263 40.50 -11.55 8.48
C SER A 263 41.61 -11.64 9.53
N ASN A 264 41.29 -12.04 10.76
CA ASN A 264 42.30 -12.56 11.67
C ASN A 264 42.02 -14.04 11.94
N LYS A 265 42.95 -14.84 11.42
CA LYS A 265 43.01 -16.30 11.40
C LYS A 265 43.82 -16.76 12.63
N TYR A 266 43.22 -17.62 13.47
CA TYR A 266 43.83 -18.47 14.54
C TYR A 266 44.47 -17.69 15.72
N SER A 267 44.47 -18.11 17.00
CA SER A 267 44.39 -19.45 17.60
C SER A 267 44.17 -19.35 19.15
N VAL A 268 43.74 -20.48 19.72
CA VAL A 268 43.91 -20.97 21.12
C VAL A 268 42.82 -20.68 22.17
N LYS A 269 42.26 -21.82 22.64
CA LYS A 269 41.45 -22.07 23.86
C LYS A 269 42.11 -21.53 25.13
N THR A 270 41.30 -20.93 26.02
CA THR A 270 41.20 -21.30 27.45
C THR A 270 39.91 -20.69 28.06
N ASN A 271 39.10 -21.53 28.68
CA ASN A 271 38.30 -21.16 29.87
C ASN A 271 39.06 -21.78 31.07
N PRO A 272 38.92 -21.38 32.35
CA PRO A 272 37.71 -20.82 32.98
C PRO A 272 37.94 -19.77 34.14
N ARG A 273 36.82 -19.40 34.81
CA ARG A 273 36.63 -18.97 36.23
C ARG A 273 36.46 -17.47 36.57
N PHE A 274 35.25 -17.16 37.05
CA PHE A 274 34.87 -16.60 38.36
C PHE A 274 35.85 -15.64 39.09
N ILE A 275 35.32 -14.48 39.54
CA ILE A 275 35.53 -13.78 40.84
C ILE A 275 35.44 -12.23 40.69
N SER A 276 34.43 -11.69 41.39
CA SER A 276 34.25 -10.43 42.12
C SER A 276 34.92 -9.10 41.73
N SER A 277 34.08 -8.06 41.69
CA SER A 277 34.21 -6.71 42.27
C SER A 277 35.55 -5.96 42.18
N PHE A 278 35.49 -4.74 41.63
CA PHE A 278 36.09 -3.57 42.28
C PHE A 278 35.35 -2.30 41.83
N ASP A 279 34.73 -1.63 42.80
CA ASP A 279 34.38 -0.22 42.72
C ASP A 279 35.67 0.59 42.60
N THR A 280 35.69 1.61 41.75
CA THR A 280 36.40 2.85 42.09
C THR A 280 35.77 4.03 41.36
N SER A 281 35.14 4.87 42.18
CA SER A 281 34.88 6.29 41.96
C SER A 281 36.04 7.02 41.26
N LEU A 282 35.71 7.91 40.32
CA LEU A 282 36.40 9.18 40.20
C LEU A 282 35.48 10.26 39.60
N SER A 283 35.01 11.11 40.49
CA SER A 283 34.52 12.46 40.27
C SER A 283 35.66 13.40 39.89
N TYR A 284 35.45 14.26 38.90
CA TYR A 284 35.51 15.73 39.00
C TYR A 284 34.74 16.34 37.83
#